data_AF-A0A099WE03-F1
#
_entry.id   AF-A0A099WE03-F1
#
_cell.length_a   1.000
_cell.length_b   1.000
_cell.length_c   1.000
_cell.angle_alpha   90.00
_cell.angle_beta   90.00
_cell.angle_gamma   90.00
#
_symmetry.space_group_name_H-M   'P 1'
#
loop_
_entity.id
_entity.type
_entity.pdbx_description
1 polymer ?
#
loop_
_entity_poly.entity_id
_entity_poly.type
_entity_poly.pdbx_seq_one_letter_code
_entity_poly.pdbx_strand_id
1 'polypeptide(L)'
;MAYEFISNDTENEFYPLDKSEIAQAEDELELNFPQPLKDFYSDIGYGFLKSSNSNVNRLMDPESVRDFRLRRNDFEFFPDIEIYDEYEENKLIFFEVSESALMSIGTTDNNIYYYDIPIAASLEEFLLKMMENDRYYFELLED
;
A
#
# COMPACT_ATOMS: atom_id res chain seq x y z
N MET A 1 1.73 -16.21 12.08
CA MET A 1 1.60 -15.83 10.64
C MET A 1 2.61 -14.71 10.36
N ALA A 2 3.02 -14.45 9.11
CA ALA A 2 4.07 -13.45 8.82
C ALA A 2 3.72 -12.05 9.36
N TYR A 3 2.42 -11.71 9.39
CA TYR A 3 1.91 -10.39 9.80
C TYR A 3 1.23 -10.38 11.17
N GLU A 4 1.51 -11.35 12.04
CA GLU A 4 0.83 -11.48 13.35
C GLU A 4 1.05 -10.25 14.27
N PHE A 5 2.16 -9.55 14.09
CA PHE A 5 2.45 -8.29 14.80
C PHE A 5 1.45 -7.17 14.45
N ILE A 6 0.84 -7.20 13.26
CA ILE A 6 -0.19 -6.24 12.85
C ILE A 6 -1.49 -6.49 13.60
N SER A 7 -1.95 -7.75 13.62
CA SER A 7 -3.20 -8.11 14.30
C SER A 7 -3.11 -8.05 15.83
N ASN A 8 -1.90 -8.11 16.39
CA ASN A 8 -1.68 -8.06 17.85
C ASN A 8 -1.66 -6.63 18.41
N ASP A 9 -1.48 -5.62 17.57
CA ASP A 9 -1.52 -4.22 18.00
C ASP A 9 -2.95 -3.69 17.94
N THR A 10 -3.53 -3.37 19.09
CA THR A 10 -4.94 -2.96 19.20
C THR A 10 -5.22 -1.55 18.69
N GLU A 11 -4.19 -0.77 18.38
CA GLU A 11 -4.33 0.55 17.75
C GLU A 11 -4.46 0.46 16.23
N ASN A 12 -4.20 -0.72 15.65
CA ASN A 12 -4.47 -1.00 14.25
C ASN A 12 -5.95 -1.34 14.04
N GLU A 13 -6.49 -0.94 12.89
CA GLU A 13 -7.87 -1.23 12.51
C GLU A 13 -7.91 -1.89 11.12
N PHE A 14 -8.18 -3.19 11.07
CA PHE A 14 -8.23 -3.96 9.83
C PHE A 14 -9.57 -4.66 9.64
N TYR A 15 -9.98 -4.75 8.37
CA TYR A 15 -11.20 -5.38 7.92
C TYR A 15 -10.85 -6.55 7.02
N PRO A 16 -11.43 -7.75 7.27
CA PRO A 16 -11.21 -8.90 6.42
C PRO A 16 -11.83 -8.66 5.03
N LEU A 17 -11.23 -9.26 4.00
CA LEU A 17 -11.77 -9.21 2.64
C LEU A 17 -12.13 -10.61 2.13
N ASP A 18 -13.02 -10.66 1.12
CA ASP A 18 -13.30 -11.88 0.37
C ASP A 18 -12.23 -12.10 -0.70
N LYS A 19 -11.73 -13.33 -0.83
CA LYS A 19 -10.70 -13.68 -1.82
C LYS A 19 -11.11 -13.37 -3.27
N SER A 20 -12.40 -13.34 -3.56
CA SER A 20 -12.91 -12.94 -4.87
C SER A 20 -12.63 -11.48 -5.22
N GLU A 21 -12.48 -10.60 -4.23
CA GLU A 21 -12.18 -9.18 -4.44
C GLU A 21 -10.77 -8.97 -5.02
N ILE A 22 -9.80 -9.80 -4.59
CA ILE A 22 -8.44 -9.79 -5.15
C ILE A 22 -8.49 -10.21 -6.62
N ALA A 23 -9.16 -11.33 -6.92
CA ALA A 23 -9.23 -11.86 -8.27
C ALA A 23 -9.95 -10.91 -9.24
N GLN A 24 -11.03 -10.27 -8.78
CA GLN A 24 -11.74 -9.28 -9.58
C GLN A 24 -10.87 -8.06 -9.91
N ALA A 25 -10.11 -7.55 -8.94
CA ALA A 25 -9.19 -6.44 -9.17
C ALA A 25 -8.06 -6.84 -10.15
N GLU A 26 -7.46 -8.01 -9.98
CA GLU A 26 -6.43 -8.54 -10.91
C GLU A 26 -6.98 -8.69 -12.34
N ASP A 27 -8.19 -9.24 -12.50
CA ASP A 27 -8.85 -9.44 -13.79
C ASP A 27 -9.16 -8.09 -14.49
N GLU A 28 -9.70 -7.11 -13.76
CA GLU A 28 -10.04 -5.79 -14.32
C GLU A 28 -8.79 -4.97 -14.71
N LEU A 29 -7.67 -5.22 -14.04
CA LEU A 29 -6.40 -4.55 -14.31
C LEU A 29 -5.53 -5.29 -15.34
N GLU A 30 -5.91 -6.50 -15.72
CA GLU A 30 -5.10 -7.42 -16.53
C GLU A 30 -3.67 -7.60 -15.97
N LEU A 31 -3.52 -7.60 -14.64
CA LEU A 31 -2.24 -7.72 -13.94
C LEU A 31 -2.36 -8.55 -12.67
N ASN A 32 -1.26 -9.16 -12.24
CA ASN A 32 -1.20 -9.87 -10.97
C ASN A 32 -0.64 -8.98 -9.85
N PHE A 33 -1.31 -8.97 -8.71
CA PHE A 33 -0.79 -8.36 -7.50
C PHE A 33 0.44 -9.12 -6.99
N PRO A 34 1.43 -8.42 -6.41
CA PRO A 34 2.59 -9.06 -5.78
C PRO A 34 2.15 -10.07 -4.72
N GLN A 35 2.82 -11.21 -4.65
CA GLN A 35 2.45 -12.29 -3.72
C GLN A 35 2.40 -11.84 -2.25
N PRO A 36 3.36 -11.04 -1.73
CA PRO A 36 3.31 -10.57 -0.35
C PRO A 36 2.05 -9.75 -0.03
N LEU A 37 1.56 -8.97 -0.99
CA LEU A 37 0.34 -8.17 -0.85
C LEU A 37 -0.91 -9.08 -0.83
N LYS A 38 -0.96 -10.10 -1.70
CA LYS A 38 -2.05 -11.10 -1.70
C LYS A 38 -2.11 -11.91 -0.41
N ASP A 39 -0.94 -12.28 0.12
CA ASP A 39 -0.83 -12.98 1.39
C ASP A 39 -1.31 -12.09 2.54
N PHE A 40 -0.93 -10.81 2.55
CA PHE A 40 -1.42 -9.84 3.53
C PHE A 40 -2.94 -9.69 3.48
N TYR A 41 -3.51 -9.49 2.29
CA TYR A 41 -4.96 -9.42 2.11
C TYR A 41 -5.65 -10.68 2.62
N SER A 42 -5.12 -11.87 2.30
CA SER A 42 -5.72 -13.14 2.72
C SER A 42 -5.66 -13.39 4.23
N ASP A 43 -4.57 -12.97 4.88
CA ASP A 43 -4.32 -13.25 6.30
C ASP A 43 -4.92 -12.18 7.21
N ILE A 44 -4.87 -10.91 6.80
CA ILE A 44 -5.22 -9.74 7.63
C ILE A 44 -6.37 -8.94 7.01
N GLY A 45 -6.33 -8.71 5.69
CA GLY A 45 -7.29 -7.86 4.99
C GLY A 45 -6.71 -6.49 4.63
N TYR A 46 -7.50 -5.43 4.77
CA TYR A 46 -7.11 -4.04 4.49
C TYR A 46 -7.53 -3.12 5.65
N GLY A 47 -7.01 -1.90 5.71
CA GLY A 47 -7.35 -0.99 6.81
C GLY A 47 -6.21 -0.06 7.16
N PHE A 48 -6.04 0.21 8.44
CA PHE A 48 -5.23 1.30 8.96
C PHE A 48 -4.23 0.80 9.99
N LEU A 49 -2.97 1.18 9.83
CA LEU A 49 -2.00 1.08 10.92
C LEU A 49 -2.22 2.23 11.90
N LYS A 50 -1.80 2.02 13.15
CA LYS A 50 -1.71 3.10 14.14
C LYS A 50 -0.94 4.28 13.57
N SER A 51 -1.32 5.47 14.01
CA SER A 51 -0.78 6.74 13.52
C SER A 51 -0.28 7.59 14.67
N SER A 52 0.94 8.11 14.54
CA SER A 52 1.53 8.95 15.58
C SER A 52 1.36 10.46 15.30
N ASN A 53 1.06 10.84 14.05
CA ASN A 53 1.08 12.23 13.58
C ASN A 53 -0.14 12.62 12.72
N SER A 54 -1.30 11.98 12.91
CA SER A 54 -2.49 12.17 12.06
C SER A 54 -2.28 11.74 10.60
N ASN A 55 -1.25 10.94 10.33
CA ASN A 55 -1.16 10.18 9.08
C ASN A 55 -2.35 9.23 8.98
N VAL A 56 -2.82 9.00 7.75
CA VAL A 56 -3.89 8.05 7.46
C VAL A 56 -3.37 6.62 7.67
N ASN A 57 -2.16 6.33 7.16
CA ASN A 57 -1.53 5.01 7.22
C ASN A 57 -2.44 3.85 6.77
N ARG A 58 -3.16 4.07 5.66
CA ARG A 58 -4.11 3.12 5.10
C ARG A 58 -3.41 2.16 4.15
N LEU A 59 -3.51 0.87 4.44
CA LEU A 59 -3.34 -0.18 3.45
C LEU A 59 -4.64 -0.28 2.64
N MET A 60 -4.54 0.06 1.36
CA MET A 60 -5.68 0.12 0.45
C MET A 60 -6.22 -1.29 0.20
N ASP A 61 -7.53 -1.43 0.11
CA ASP A 61 -8.22 -2.62 -0.41
C ASP A 61 -7.94 -2.81 -1.92
N PRO A 62 -8.14 -4.03 -2.47
CA PRO A 62 -7.90 -4.29 -3.90
C PRO A 62 -8.71 -3.38 -4.83
N GLU A 63 -9.92 -3.01 -4.44
CA GLU A 63 -10.78 -2.12 -5.23
C GLU A 63 -10.16 -0.72 -5.34
N SER A 64 -9.69 -0.17 -4.22
CA SER A 64 -9.01 1.12 -4.19
C SER A 64 -7.69 1.09 -4.99
N VAL A 65 -6.92 0.01 -4.92
CA VAL A 65 -5.69 -0.16 -5.75
C VAL A 65 -6.04 -0.13 -7.24
N ARG A 66 -7.11 -0.84 -7.63
CA ARG A 66 -7.63 -0.82 -9.00
C ARG A 66 -8.07 0.58 -9.41
N ASP A 67 -8.87 1.23 -8.58
CA ASP A 67 -9.45 2.53 -8.90
C ASP A 67 -8.39 3.62 -9.02
N PHE A 68 -7.34 3.55 -8.19
CA PHE A 68 -6.15 4.38 -8.35
C PHE A 68 -5.55 4.18 -9.74
N ARG A 69 -5.21 2.93 -10.09
CA ARG A 69 -4.58 2.60 -11.38
C ARG A 69 -5.44 3.02 -12.58
N LEU A 70 -6.75 2.86 -12.50
CA LEU A 70 -7.67 3.18 -13.59
C LEU A 70 -8.11 4.65 -13.62
N ARG A 71 -7.74 5.44 -12.60
CA ARG A 71 -8.15 6.84 -12.40
C ARG A 71 -9.68 6.99 -12.33
N ARG A 72 -10.34 6.21 -11.46
CA ARG A 72 -11.80 6.16 -11.35
C ARG A 72 -12.28 6.34 -9.92
N ASN A 73 -13.58 6.58 -9.77
CA ASN A 73 -14.26 6.74 -8.48
C ASN A 73 -13.57 7.81 -7.63
N ASP A 74 -13.10 7.46 -6.43
CA ASP A 74 -12.44 8.38 -5.52
C ASP A 74 -11.14 8.97 -6.10
N PHE A 75 -10.58 8.36 -7.14
CA PHE A 75 -9.35 8.78 -7.81
C PHE A 75 -9.56 9.54 -9.13
N GLU A 76 -10.80 9.79 -9.56
CA GLU A 76 -11.08 10.55 -10.80
C GLU A 76 -10.60 12.01 -10.72
N PHE A 77 -10.66 12.60 -9.52
CA PHE A 77 -10.27 14.00 -9.26
C PHE A 77 -9.19 14.11 -8.19
N PHE A 78 -8.41 13.05 -7.98
CA PHE A 78 -7.32 13.07 -7.02
C PHE A 78 -6.28 14.11 -7.46
N PRO A 79 -5.92 15.08 -6.59
CA PRO A 79 -4.98 16.14 -6.94
C PRO A 79 -3.61 15.58 -7.36
N ASP A 80 -3.05 16.13 -8.43
CA ASP A 80 -1.71 15.81 -8.94
C ASP A 80 -1.49 14.30 -9.20
N ILE A 81 -2.55 13.53 -9.48
CA ILE A 81 -2.46 12.09 -9.71
C ILE A 81 -1.59 11.74 -10.92
N GLU A 82 -1.48 12.65 -11.89
CA GLU A 82 -0.62 12.53 -13.06
C GLU A 82 0.87 12.39 -12.70
N ILE A 83 1.30 12.84 -11.51
CA ILE A 83 2.67 12.62 -11.03
C ILE A 83 2.99 11.13 -10.97
N TYR A 84 2.01 10.30 -10.63
CA TYR A 84 2.19 8.85 -10.49
C TYR A 84 2.28 8.11 -11.83
N ASP A 85 1.92 8.73 -12.95
CA ASP A 85 2.07 8.12 -14.28
C ASP A 85 3.52 7.71 -14.56
N GLU A 86 4.50 8.45 -14.02
CA GLU A 86 5.94 8.17 -14.18
C GLU A 86 6.45 7.06 -13.25
N TYR A 87 5.72 6.76 -12.16
CA TYR A 87 6.20 5.88 -11.07
C TYR A 87 5.50 4.52 -11.01
N GLU A 88 4.45 4.31 -11.80
CA GLU A 88 3.62 3.10 -11.78
C GLU A 88 4.13 1.96 -12.67
N GLU A 89 5.17 2.17 -13.49
CA GLU A 89 5.75 1.10 -14.30
C GLU A 89 6.32 -0.01 -13.40
N ASN A 90 5.79 -1.23 -13.53
CA ASN A 90 6.12 -2.39 -12.70
C ASN A 90 5.91 -2.17 -11.18
N LYS A 91 5.04 -1.24 -10.80
CA LYS A 91 4.67 -1.00 -9.40
C LYS A 91 3.16 -0.89 -9.26
N LEU A 92 2.64 -0.96 -8.03
CA LEU A 92 1.24 -0.70 -7.69
C LEU A 92 1.18 0.19 -6.45
N ILE A 93 0.43 1.29 -6.52
CA ILE A 93 0.08 2.06 -5.32
C ILE A 93 -0.83 1.20 -4.45
N PHE A 94 -0.43 1.00 -3.19
CA PHE A 94 -1.13 0.10 -2.26
C PHE A 94 -1.29 0.69 -0.87
N PHE A 95 -0.60 1.79 -0.56
CA PHE A 95 -0.58 2.37 0.78
C PHE A 95 -0.64 3.88 0.74
N GLU A 96 -1.53 4.46 1.53
CA GLU A 96 -1.75 5.89 1.68
C GLU A 96 -1.27 6.33 3.06
N VAL A 97 -0.15 7.06 3.11
CA VAL A 97 0.34 7.65 4.36
C VAL A 97 -0.44 8.91 4.68
N SER A 98 -0.72 9.73 3.67
CA SER A 98 -1.53 10.95 3.76
C SER A 98 -2.13 11.28 2.38
N GLU A 99 -2.96 12.33 2.32
CA GLU A 99 -3.50 12.89 1.06
C GLU A 99 -2.43 13.23 0.02
N SER A 100 -1.17 13.39 0.42
CA SER A 100 -0.06 13.80 -0.45
C SER A 100 1.07 12.77 -0.57
N ALA A 101 0.98 11.64 0.13
CA ALA A 101 2.07 10.66 0.20
C ALA A 101 1.52 9.24 0.05
N LEU A 102 1.74 8.66 -1.13
CA LEU A 102 1.37 7.30 -1.48
C LEU A 102 2.63 6.45 -1.70
N MET A 103 2.56 5.19 -1.29
CA MET A 103 3.65 4.22 -1.46
C MET A 103 3.23 3.14 -2.44
N SER A 104 4.21 2.70 -3.23
CA SER A 104 4.02 1.63 -4.20
C SER A 104 4.79 0.37 -3.83
N ILE A 105 4.29 -0.78 -4.25
CA ILE A 105 4.98 -2.07 -4.18
C ILE A 105 5.37 -2.52 -5.59
N GLY A 106 6.62 -2.94 -5.76
CA GLY A 106 7.10 -3.48 -7.03
C GLY A 106 6.46 -4.83 -7.36
N THR A 107 6.00 -5.01 -8.59
CA THR A 107 5.32 -6.25 -9.04
C THR A 107 6.27 -7.42 -9.26
N THR A 108 7.57 -7.15 -9.40
CA THR A 108 8.61 -8.16 -9.66
C THR A 108 9.60 -8.32 -8.51
N ASP A 109 10.05 -7.22 -7.90
CA ASP A 109 11.04 -7.23 -6.82
C ASP A 109 10.42 -7.26 -5.41
N ASN A 110 9.14 -6.90 -5.27
CA ASN A 110 8.41 -6.73 -4.01
C ASN A 110 9.00 -5.66 -3.07
N ASN A 111 9.86 -4.78 -3.58
CA ASN A 111 10.34 -3.62 -2.83
C ASN A 111 9.19 -2.62 -2.64
N ILE A 112 9.27 -1.84 -1.56
CA ILE A 112 8.36 -0.72 -1.33
C ILE A 112 9.06 0.57 -1.71
N TYR A 113 8.35 1.43 -2.43
CA TYR A 113 8.87 2.68 -2.96
C TYR A 113 8.03 3.87 -2.54
N TYR A 114 8.71 4.98 -2.28
CA TYR A 114 8.12 6.32 -2.34
C TYR A 114 8.58 6.97 -3.64
N TYR A 115 7.66 7.16 -4.60
CA TYR A 115 8.00 7.42 -6.01
C TYR A 115 8.94 6.35 -6.59
N ASP A 116 10.19 6.70 -6.91
CA ASP A 116 11.24 5.77 -7.37
C ASP A 116 12.26 5.41 -6.29
N ILE A 117 12.13 5.96 -5.09
CA ILE A 117 13.08 5.73 -4.01
C ILE A 117 12.67 4.46 -3.26
N PRO A 118 13.50 3.39 -3.23
CA PRO A 118 13.21 2.21 -2.45
C PRO A 118 13.33 2.53 -0.95
N ILE A 119 12.25 2.33 -0.20
CA ILE A 119 12.16 2.61 1.24
C ILE A 119 12.12 1.35 2.10
N ALA A 120 11.86 0.18 1.50
CA ALA A 120 11.98 -1.14 2.15
C ALA A 120 12.18 -2.23 1.08
N ALA A 121 12.86 -3.32 1.45
CA ALA A 121 13.10 -4.45 0.57
C ALA A 121 11.95 -5.47 0.54
N SER A 122 10.93 -5.30 1.40
CA SER A 122 9.75 -6.15 1.45
C SER A 122 8.57 -5.45 2.14
N LEU A 123 7.37 -5.99 1.94
CA LEU A 123 6.16 -5.55 2.65
C LEU A 123 6.29 -5.73 4.16
N GLU A 124 6.87 -6.85 4.63
CA GLU A 124 7.08 -7.08 6.07
C GLU A 124 8.01 -6.04 6.69
N GLU A 125 9.14 -5.74 6.04
CA GLU A 125 10.08 -4.72 6.52
C GLU A 125 9.44 -3.34 6.55
N PHE A 126 8.68 -2.98 5.50
CA PHE A 126 7.94 -1.72 5.43
C PHE A 126 6.96 -1.58 6.60
N LEU A 127 6.13 -2.61 6.83
CA LEU A 127 5.14 -2.59 7.90
C LEU A 127 5.79 -2.49 9.28
N LEU A 128 6.90 -3.19 9.53
CA LEU A 128 7.65 -3.07 10.78
C LEU A 128 8.17 -1.64 10.99
N LYS A 129 8.77 -1.03 9.97
CA LYS A 129 9.26 0.36 10.04
C LYS A 129 8.12 1.36 10.27
N MET A 130 6.97 1.19 9.58
CA MET A 130 5.81 2.05 9.78
C MET A 130 5.23 1.95 11.19
N MET A 131 5.22 0.74 11.77
CA MET A 131 4.75 0.51 13.15
C MET A 131 5.70 1.09 14.21
N GLU A 132 6.99 1.23 13.90
CA GLU A 132 8.00 1.86 14.77
C GLU A 132 8.02 3.38 14.61
N ASN A 133 8.02 3.88 13.37
CA ASN A 133 8.06 5.29 13.00
C ASN A 133 7.40 5.50 11.64
N ASP A 134 6.15 6.00 11.63
CA ASP A 134 5.36 6.28 10.41
C ASP A 134 5.88 7.47 9.57
N ARG A 135 7.07 7.98 9.90
CA ARG A 135 7.79 9.05 9.22
C ARG A 135 9.21 8.66 8.78
N TYR A 136 9.60 7.38 8.94
CA TYR A 136 10.97 6.94 8.67
C TYR A 136 11.45 7.25 7.24
N TYR A 137 10.54 7.26 6.26
CA TYR A 137 10.88 7.49 4.85
C TYR A 137 11.33 8.94 4.58
N PHE A 138 11.03 9.90 5.45
CA PHE A 138 11.54 11.27 5.31
C PHE A 138 13.06 11.32 5.44
N GLU A 139 13.66 10.47 6.28
CA GLU A 139 15.12 10.41 6.45
C GLU A 139 15.83 9.92 5.18
N LEU A 140 15.10 9.24 4.28
CA LEU A 140 15.63 8.73 3.01
C LEU A 140 15.53 9.75 1.86
N LEU A 141 14.88 10.90 2.09
CA LEU A 141 14.71 11.97 1.11
C LEU A 141 15.75 13.09 1.25
N GLU A 142 16.57 13.06 2.31
CA GLU A 142 17.51 14.14 2.65
C GLU A 142 18.93 13.98 2.04
N ASP A 143 19.11 13.12 1.03
CA ASP A 143 20.39 12.95 0.30
C ASP A 143 20.41 13.60 -1.10
#